data_AF-A0A353CD82-F1
#
_entry.id   AF-A0A353CD82-F1
#
_cell.length_a   1.000
_cell.length_b   1.000
_cell.length_c   1.000
_cell.angle_alpha   90.00
_cell.angle_beta   90.00
_cell.angle_gamma   90.00
#
_symmetry.space_group_name_H-M   'P 1'
#
loop_
_entity.id
_entity.type
_entity.pdbx_description
1 polymer ?
#
loop_
_entity_poly.entity_id
_entity_poly.type
_entity_poly.pdbx_seq_one_letter_code
_entity_poly.pdbx_strand_id
1 'polypeptide(L)'
;MSATSKVFLRATVVWIVIILAETVHGIARIQILEPSVGEFRARQMAVFSGAAIIFLVTRSLIRWIGANGPFALVAIGLFWMVLTIAFELLIGRFVFGFSWQRIAAEYDITSGSLMPLGLVFLVFCPLLASISRKSSDPI
;
A
#
# COMPACT_ATOMS: atom_id res chain seq x y z
N MET A 1 26.43 3.04 8.40
CA MET A 1 25.24 2.26 7.95
C MET A 1 25.63 1.36 6.79
N SER A 2 25.26 0.08 6.83
CA SER A 2 25.44 -0.83 5.69
C SER A 2 24.57 -0.41 4.51
N ALA A 3 24.90 -0.88 3.29
CA ALA A 3 24.10 -0.62 2.09
C ALA A 3 22.64 -1.06 2.29
N THR A 4 22.44 -2.22 2.92
CA THR A 4 21.13 -2.75 3.29
C THR A 4 20.36 -1.80 4.21
N SER A 5 20.99 -1.27 5.28
CA SER A 5 20.32 -0.32 6.18
C SER A 5 19.86 0.95 5.45
N LYS A 6 20.62 1.44 4.45
CA LYS A 6 20.22 2.61 3.66
C LYS A 6 19.01 2.32 2.78
N VAL A 7 18.95 1.14 2.16
CA VAL A 7 17.80 0.70 1.35
C VAL A 7 16.54 0.65 2.18
N PHE A 8 16.59 0.01 3.36
CA PHE A 8 15.41 -0.07 4.24
C PHE A 8 15.00 1.28 4.81
N LEU A 9 15.95 2.18 5.13
CA LEU A 9 15.61 3.54 5.55
C LEU A 9 14.84 4.29 4.44
N ARG A 10 15.33 4.22 3.19
CA ARG A 10 14.64 4.84 2.05
C ARG A 10 13.30 4.19 1.78
N ALA A 11 13.21 2.86 1.90
CA ALA A 11 11.95 2.14 1.79
C ALA A 11 10.95 2.60 2.86
N THR A 12 11.37 2.83 4.11
CA THR A 12 10.51 3.40 5.16
C THR A 12 10.04 4.80 4.78
N VAL A 13 10.90 5.66 4.25
CA VAL A 13 10.48 7.01 3.80
C VAL A 13 9.43 6.93 2.70
N VAL A 14 9.63 6.05 1.70
CA VAL A 14 8.63 5.84 0.65
C VAL A 14 7.34 5.28 1.21
N TRP A 15 7.40 4.35 2.17
CA TRP A 15 6.22 3.85 2.86
C TRP A 15 5.45 4.94 3.61
N ILE A 16 6.15 5.88 4.26
CA ILE A 16 5.49 7.04 4.91
C ILE A 16 4.71 7.85 3.87
N VAL A 17 5.28 8.09 2.69
CA VAL A 17 4.56 8.79 1.60
C VAL A 17 3.33 7.99 1.17
N ILE A 18 3.47 6.68 0.99
CA ILE A 18 2.37 5.79 0.61
C ILE A 18 1.26 5.82 1.66
N ILE A 19 1.56 5.60 2.94
CA ILE A 19 0.54 5.49 3.98
C ILE A 19 -0.19 6.81 4.21
N LEU A 20 0.50 7.95 4.07
CA LEU A 20 -0.14 9.27 4.10
C LEU A 20 -1.07 9.48 2.90
N ALA A 21 -0.63 9.12 1.69
CA ALA A 21 -1.45 9.20 0.50
C ALA A 21 -2.69 8.30 0.60
N GLU A 22 -2.52 7.06 1.07
CA GLU A 22 -3.61 6.10 1.28
C GLU A 22 -4.56 6.55 2.39
N THR A 23 -4.06 7.20 3.44
CA THR A 23 -4.92 7.77 4.51
C THR A 23 -5.81 8.89 3.95
N VAL A 24 -5.23 9.83 3.20
CA VAL A 24 -5.99 10.91 2.54
C VAL A 24 -7.01 10.32 1.55
N HIS A 25 -6.58 9.33 0.78
CA HIS A 25 -7.44 8.65 -0.18
C HIS A 25 -8.60 7.89 0.51
N GLY A 26 -8.35 7.22 1.63
CA GLY A 26 -9.38 6.57 2.44
C GLY A 26 -10.39 7.56 3.03
N ILE A 27 -9.94 8.73 3.48
CA ILE A 27 -10.83 9.81 3.93
C ILE A 27 -11.67 10.33 2.75
N ALA A 28 -11.05 10.58 1.59
CA ALA A 28 -11.76 11.03 0.40
C ALA A 28 -12.82 10.03 -0.07
N ARG A 29 -12.54 8.72 0.04
CA ARG A 29 -13.53 7.66 -0.23
C ARG A 29 -14.77 7.85 0.64
N ILE A 30 -14.60 8.00 1.96
CA ILE A 30 -15.71 8.14 2.92
C ILE A 30 -16.48 9.44 2.71
N GLN A 31 -15.80 10.55 2.46
CA GLN A 31 -16.43 11.87 2.40
C GLN A 31 -17.05 12.18 1.03
N ILE A 32 -16.51 11.62 -0.06
CA ILE A 32 -16.86 12.01 -1.43
C ILE A 32 -17.52 10.85 -2.18
N LEU A 33 -16.92 9.66 -2.12
CA LEU A 33 -17.35 8.54 -2.95
C LEU A 33 -18.52 7.76 -2.31
N GLU A 34 -18.40 7.41 -1.03
CA GLU A 34 -19.42 6.66 -0.29
C GLU A 34 -20.82 7.31 -0.34
N PRO A 35 -20.99 8.64 -0.20
CA PRO A 35 -22.31 9.28 -0.31
C PRO A 35 -22.96 9.15 -1.69
N SER A 36 -22.15 8.97 -2.74
CA SER A 36 -22.63 8.97 -4.13
C SER A 36 -22.94 7.57 -4.65
N VAL A 37 -22.16 6.55 -4.24
CA VAL A 37 -22.25 5.19 -4.80
C VAL A 37 -22.54 4.10 -3.76
N GLY A 38 -22.61 4.47 -2.48
CA GLY A 38 -22.76 3.56 -1.35
C GLY A 38 -21.44 2.92 -0.90
N GLU A 39 -21.40 2.49 0.37
CA GLU A 39 -20.20 1.98 1.04
C GLU A 39 -19.51 0.84 0.27
N PHE A 40 -20.28 -0.17 -0.13
CA PHE A 40 -19.74 -1.35 -0.78
C PHE A 40 -19.04 -1.01 -2.10
N ARG A 41 -19.69 -0.26 -3.00
CA ARG A 41 -19.12 0.12 -4.29
C ARG A 41 -17.94 1.07 -4.12
N ALA A 42 -18.03 2.01 -3.19
CA ALA A 42 -16.93 2.92 -2.89
C ALA A 42 -15.68 2.16 -2.42
N ARG A 43 -15.82 1.13 -1.59
CA ARG A 43 -14.71 0.24 -1.22
C ARG A 43 -14.11 -0.50 -2.42
N GLN A 44 -14.94 -1.05 -3.30
CA GLN A 44 -14.45 -1.74 -4.50
C GLN A 44 -13.63 -0.80 -5.40
N MET A 45 -14.18 0.39 -5.69
CA MET A 45 -13.51 1.40 -6.51
C MET A 45 -12.22 1.90 -5.85
N ALA A 46 -12.24 2.12 -4.53
CA ALA A 46 -11.09 2.61 -3.78
C ALA A 46 -9.90 1.65 -3.82
N VAL A 47 -10.11 0.35 -3.95
CA VAL A 47 -8.99 -0.60 -4.07
C VAL A 47 -8.21 -0.35 -5.36
N PHE A 48 -8.90 -0.09 -6.47
CA PHE A 48 -8.23 0.18 -7.75
C PHE A 48 -7.55 1.55 -7.77
N SER A 49 -8.18 2.59 -7.23
CA SER A 49 -7.56 3.92 -7.15
C SER A 49 -6.42 3.96 -6.14
N GLY A 50 -6.54 3.28 -5.00
CA GLY A 50 -5.45 3.12 -4.03
C GLY A 50 -4.27 2.34 -4.61
N ALA A 51 -4.53 1.24 -5.32
CA ALA A 51 -3.49 0.51 -6.05
C ALA A 51 -2.77 1.40 -7.08
N ALA A 52 -3.51 2.27 -7.79
CA ALA A 52 -2.90 3.23 -8.70
C ALA A 52 -2.01 4.25 -7.96
N ILE A 53 -2.45 4.79 -6.81
CA ILE A 53 -1.65 5.70 -5.98
C ILE A 53 -0.35 5.02 -5.52
N ILE A 54 -0.47 3.84 -4.92
CA ILE A 54 0.67 3.03 -4.46
C ILE A 54 1.65 2.80 -5.62
N PHE A 55 1.13 2.42 -6.79
CA PHE A 55 1.95 2.16 -7.97
C PHE A 55 2.66 3.41 -8.48
N LEU A 56 1.98 4.55 -8.58
CA LEU A 56 2.55 5.80 -9.08
C LEU A 56 3.65 6.33 -8.15
N VAL A 57 3.41 6.29 -6.82
CA VAL A 57 4.40 6.68 -5.82
C VAL A 57 5.62 5.75 -5.90
N THR A 58 5.38 4.44 -5.89
CA THR A 58 6.45 3.44 -5.96
C THR A 58 7.25 3.57 -7.25
N ARG A 59 6.60 3.63 -8.42
CA ARG A 59 7.25 3.82 -9.72
C ARG A 59 8.08 5.11 -9.78
N SER A 60 7.66 6.17 -9.12
CA SER A 60 8.41 7.43 -9.09
C SER A 60 9.67 7.33 -8.23
N LEU A 61 9.62 6.59 -7.12
CA LEU A 61 10.66 6.56 -6.09
C LEU A 61 11.51 5.27 -6.09
N ILE A 62 11.20 4.28 -6.92
CA ILE A 62 11.87 2.96 -6.91
C ILE A 62 13.39 3.04 -7.15
N ARG A 63 13.83 3.95 -8.04
CA ARG A 63 15.27 4.20 -8.28
C ARG A 63 15.97 4.77 -7.06
N TRP A 64 15.27 5.64 -6.32
CA TRP A 64 15.83 6.27 -5.13
C TRP A 64 16.03 5.26 -4.01
N ILE A 65 15.13 4.28 -3.86
CA ILE A 65 15.28 3.19 -2.89
C ILE A 65 16.60 2.43 -3.11
N GLY A 66 17.00 2.23 -4.37
CA GLY A 66 18.31 1.67 -4.72
C GLY A 66 18.44 0.16 -4.45
N ALA A 67 17.31 -0.55 -4.42
CA ALA A 67 17.29 -2.01 -4.29
C ALA A 67 17.58 -2.69 -5.64
N ASN A 68 18.42 -3.72 -5.61
CA ASN A 68 18.83 -4.47 -6.79
C ASN A 68 18.34 -5.92 -6.73
N GLY A 69 17.70 -6.36 -7.82
CA GLY A 69 17.22 -7.72 -7.99
C GLY A 69 15.79 -7.96 -7.47
N PRO A 70 15.10 -8.98 -8.03
CA PRO A 70 13.69 -9.24 -7.73
C PRO A 70 13.44 -9.59 -6.26
N PHE A 71 14.34 -10.37 -5.63
CA PHE A 71 14.21 -10.73 -4.22
C PHE A 71 14.23 -9.52 -3.28
N ALA A 72 15.11 -8.54 -3.53
CA ALA A 72 15.19 -7.33 -2.72
C ALA A 72 13.93 -6.46 -2.86
N LEU A 73 13.37 -6.39 -4.07
CA LEU A 73 12.13 -5.65 -4.36
C LEU A 73 10.92 -6.27 -3.65
N VAL A 74 10.79 -7.60 -3.69
CA VAL A 74 9.72 -8.31 -2.95
C VAL A 74 9.91 -8.18 -1.44
N ALA A 75 11.15 -8.25 -0.94
CA ALA A 75 11.42 -8.04 0.49
C ALA A 75 11.01 -6.65 0.97
N ILE A 76 11.19 -5.61 0.16
CA ILE A 76 10.68 -4.26 0.45
C ILE A 76 9.17 -4.25 0.49
N GLY A 77 8.50 -4.88 -0.48
CA GLY A 77 7.04 -4.97 -0.49
C GLY A 77 6.48 -5.71 0.72
N LEU A 78 7.10 -6.82 1.12
CA LEU A 78 6.75 -7.55 2.36
C LEU A 78 6.96 -6.68 3.60
N PHE A 79 8.06 -5.94 3.65
CA PHE A 79 8.33 -5.00 4.72
C PHE A 79 7.25 -3.91 4.81
N TRP A 80 6.83 -3.34 3.68
CA TRP A 80 5.72 -2.38 3.63
C TRP A 80 4.40 -2.99 4.08
N MET A 81 4.09 -4.23 3.67
CA MET A 81 2.89 -4.93 4.12
C MET A 81 2.87 -5.06 5.65
N VAL A 82 3.98 -5.47 6.27
CA VAL A 82 4.08 -5.58 7.74
C VAL A 82 3.88 -4.21 8.41
N LEU A 83 4.50 -3.16 7.89
CA LEU A 83 4.31 -1.81 8.42
C LEU A 83 2.86 -1.32 8.27
N THR A 84 2.22 -1.58 7.14
CA THR A 84 0.82 -1.19 6.88
C THR A 84 -0.12 -1.93 7.82
N ILE A 85 0.01 -3.26 7.96
CA ILE A 85 -0.81 -4.03 8.90
C ILE A 85 -0.59 -3.52 10.33
N ALA A 86 0.65 -3.28 10.75
CA ALA A 86 0.94 -2.74 12.07
C ALA A 86 0.29 -1.36 12.28
N PHE A 87 0.39 -0.47 11.29
CA PHE A 87 -0.24 0.85 11.32
C PHE A 87 -1.77 0.78 11.39
N GLU A 88 -2.41 -0.07 10.57
CA GLU A 88 -3.86 -0.28 10.58
C GLU A 88 -4.34 -0.84 11.92
N LEU A 89 -3.63 -1.81 12.48
CA LEU A 89 -3.93 -2.35 13.81
C LEU A 89 -3.81 -1.28 14.89
N LEU A 90 -2.74 -0.48 14.84
CA LEU A 90 -2.53 0.59 15.83
C LEU A 90 -3.63 1.65 15.74
N ILE A 91 -3.93 2.15 14.54
CA ILE A 91 -4.95 3.17 14.34
C ILE A 91 -6.35 2.60 14.63
N GLY A 92 -6.70 1.46 14.05
CA GLY A 92 -7.99 0.81 14.25
C GLY A 92 -8.26 0.52 15.72
N ARG A 93 -7.26 0.01 16.45
CA ARG A 93 -7.45 -0.37 17.85
C ARG A 93 -7.38 0.78 18.83
N PHE A 94 -6.40 1.68 18.69
CA PHE A 94 -6.11 2.72 19.68
C PHE A 94 -6.72 4.08 19.34
N VAL A 95 -6.89 4.41 18.05
CA VAL A 95 -7.48 5.70 17.62
C VAL A 95 -8.99 5.57 17.41
N PHE A 96 -9.43 4.53 16.71
CA PHE A 96 -10.85 4.33 16.39
C PHE A 96 -11.60 3.39 17.34
N GLY A 97 -10.88 2.69 18.23
CA GLY A 97 -11.49 1.80 19.23
C GLY A 97 -12.19 0.57 18.63
N PHE A 98 -11.80 0.12 17.44
CA PHE A 98 -12.40 -1.04 16.79
C PHE A 98 -12.11 -2.34 17.56
N SER A 99 -13.10 -3.25 17.53
CA SER A 99 -12.94 -4.60 18.06
C SER A 99 -12.07 -5.46 17.15
N TRP A 100 -11.45 -6.51 17.70
CA TRP A 100 -10.66 -7.47 16.92
C TRP A 100 -11.49 -8.13 15.82
N GLN A 101 -12.78 -8.39 16.08
CA GLN A 101 -13.71 -8.94 15.11
C GLN A 101 -13.92 -7.99 13.93
N ARG A 102 -14.07 -6.69 14.19
CA ARG A 102 -14.22 -5.68 13.15
C ARG A 102 -12.97 -5.58 12.29
N ILE A 103 -11.80 -5.55 12.92
CA ILE A 103 -10.51 -5.54 12.20
C ILE A 103 -10.38 -6.79 11.33
N ALA A 104 -10.64 -7.98 11.89
CA ALA A 104 -10.54 -9.23 11.15
C ALA A 104 -11.53 -9.31 9.96
N ALA A 105 -12.70 -8.70 10.08
CA ALA A 105 -13.67 -8.63 8.99
C ALA A 105 -13.16 -7.83 7.78
N GLU A 106 -12.23 -6.89 7.97
CA GLU A 106 -11.60 -6.18 6.86
C GLU A 106 -10.68 -7.10 6.04
N TYR A 107 -10.19 -8.20 6.63
CA TYR A 107 -9.35 -9.18 5.94
C TYR A 107 -10.14 -10.36 5.36
N ASP A 108 -11.45 -10.40 5.58
CA ASP A 108 -12.30 -11.48 5.09
C ASP A 108 -12.74 -11.25 3.64
N ILE A 109 -12.14 -12.03 2.73
CA ILE A 109 -12.47 -12.01 1.30
C ILE A 109 -13.89 -12.55 1.06
N THR A 110 -14.38 -13.47 1.89
CA THR A 110 -15.71 -14.07 1.74
C THR A 110 -16.82 -13.07 2.04
N SER A 111 -16.53 -12.08 2.88
CA SER A 111 -17.36 -10.91 3.16
C SER A 111 -17.30 -9.83 2.05
N GLY A 112 -16.56 -10.06 0.96
CA GLY A 112 -16.40 -9.14 -0.16
C GLY A 112 -15.31 -8.08 0.04
N SER A 113 -14.43 -8.24 1.04
CA SER A 113 -13.30 -7.34 1.22
C SER A 113 -12.21 -7.59 0.19
N LEU A 114 -11.77 -6.52 -0.48
CA LEU A 114 -10.63 -6.53 -1.38
C LEU A 114 -9.32 -6.09 -0.72
N MET A 115 -9.32 -5.83 0.60
CA MET A 115 -8.10 -5.41 1.32
C MET A 115 -6.93 -6.40 1.17
N PRO A 116 -7.13 -7.74 1.28
CA PRO A 116 -6.04 -8.69 1.07
C PRO A 116 -5.43 -8.60 -0.32
N LEU A 117 -6.24 -8.32 -1.34
CA LEU A 117 -5.76 -8.11 -2.70
C LEU A 117 -4.89 -6.84 -2.80
N GLY A 118 -5.28 -5.77 -2.12
CA GLY A 118 -4.47 -4.54 -2.00
C GLY A 118 -3.11 -4.79 -1.34
N LEU A 119 -3.07 -5.61 -0.28
CA LEU A 119 -1.81 -5.98 0.39
C LEU A 119 -0.92 -6.85 -0.49
N VAL A 120 -1.49 -7.84 -1.19
CA VAL A 120 -0.74 -8.65 -2.17
C VAL A 120 -0.17 -7.74 -3.26
N PHE A 121 -0.96 -6.78 -3.76
CA PHE A 121 -0.49 -5.81 -4.73
C PHE A 121 0.66 -4.96 -4.18
N LEU A 122 0.55 -4.47 -2.95
CA LEU A 122 1.61 -3.70 -2.27
C LEU A 122 2.93 -4.48 -2.21
N VAL A 123 2.87 -5.80 -1.95
CA VAL A 123 4.05 -6.67 -1.91
C VAL A 123 4.76 -6.74 -3.27
N PHE A 124 4.00 -6.87 -4.36
CA PHE A 124 4.57 -6.98 -5.71
C PHE A 124 4.80 -5.62 -6.38
N CYS A 125 4.30 -4.54 -5.81
CA CYS A 125 4.36 -3.21 -6.41
C CYS A 125 5.79 -2.73 -6.73
N PRO A 126 6.81 -2.90 -5.85
CA PRO A 126 8.20 -2.53 -6.17
C PRO A 126 8.75 -3.27 -7.40
N LEU A 127 8.38 -4.55 -7.56
CA LEU A 127 8.79 -5.37 -8.69
C LEU A 127 8.13 -4.87 -9.99
N LEU A 128 6.81 -4.69 -9.97
CA LEU A 128 6.04 -4.19 -11.11
C LEU A 128 6.51 -2.79 -11.55
N ALA A 129 6.77 -1.91 -10.57
CA ALA A 129 7.29 -0.57 -10.79
C ALA A 129 8.66 -0.56 -11.46
N SER A 130 9.56 -1.47 -11.04
CA SER A 130 10.88 -1.64 -11.64
C SER A 130 10.79 -2.11 -13.10
N ILE A 131 9.94 -3.11 -13.38
CA ILE A 131 9.72 -3.65 -14.73
C ILE A 131 9.12 -2.58 -15.66
N SER A 132 8.07 -1.88 -15.21
CA SER A 132 7.39 -0.83 -15.98
C SER A 132 8.33 0.31 -16.39
N ARG A 133 9.30 0.66 -15.54
CA ARG A 133 10.27 1.72 -15.85
C ARG A 133 11.36 1.27 -16.81
N LYS A 134 11.83 0.02 -16.73
CA LYS A 134 12.84 -0.51 -17.66
C LYS A 134 12.38 -0.44 -19.12
N SER A 135 11.08 -0.58 -19.36
CA SER A 135 10.48 -0.43 -20.69
C SER A 135 10.33 1.03 -21.16
N SER A 136 10.59 2.03 -20.29
CA SER A 136 10.42 3.46 -20.59
C SER A 136 11.73 4.24 -20.72
N ASP A 137 12.88 3.64 -20.41
CA ASP A 137 14.17 4.28 -20.67
C ASP A 137 14.57 4.03 -22.14
N PRO A 138 14.82 5.08 -22.95
CA PRO A 138 15.36 4.88 -24.29
C PRO A 138 16.77 4.27 -24.21
N ILE A 139 17.06 3.32 -25.11
CA ILE A 139 18.40 2.72 -25.30
C ILE A 139 19.38 3.80 -25.73
#